data_AF-A0A816SFL9-F1
#
_entry.id   AF-A0A816SFL9-F1
#
_cell.length_a   1.000
_cell.length_b   1.000
_cell.length_c   1.000
_cell.angle_alpha   90.00
_cell.angle_beta   90.00
_cell.angle_gamma   90.00
#
_symmetry.space_group_name_H-M   'P 1'
#
loop_
_entity.id
_entity.type
_entity.pdbx_description
1 polymer ?
#
loop_
_entity_poly.entity_id
_entity_poly.type
_entity_poly.pdbx_seq_one_letter_code
_entity_poly.pdbx_strand_id
1 'polypeptide(L)'
;MAKKMKTRDRQLELIFLLPSKKCGIINKATVENKILQVLNERVGCQKLHKHYQSRIKFLKNLYNSYVDLQRNSSGSGWDFDTKRFTASEEVWQGYLKAHPNHQYMRYDSHEQI
;
A
#
# COMPACT_ATOMS: atom_id res chain seq x y z
N MET A 1 4.07 21.90 26.49
CA MET A 1 3.62 22.58 25.25
C MET A 1 3.28 21.53 24.21
N ALA A 2 2.00 21.37 23.89
CA ALA A 2 1.52 20.40 22.92
C ALA A 2 1.71 20.96 21.49
N LYS A 3 2.58 20.33 20.70
CA LYS A 3 2.65 20.62 19.26
C LYS A 3 1.42 20.02 18.60
N LYS A 4 0.52 20.89 18.13
CA LYS A 4 -0.63 20.58 17.28
C LYS A 4 -0.12 19.87 16.02
N MET A 5 -0.23 18.54 15.99
CA MET A 5 0.11 17.76 14.80
C MET A 5 -1.03 17.91 13.78
N LYS A 6 -0.62 18.30 12.57
CA LYS A 6 -1.45 18.86 11.51
C LYS A 6 -2.38 17.79 10.96
N THR A 7 -3.66 18.14 10.83
CA THR A 7 -4.81 17.28 10.49
C THR A 7 -4.82 16.75 9.04
N ARG A 8 -3.65 16.52 8.41
CA ARG A 8 -3.53 16.10 6.99
C ARG A 8 -2.91 14.70 6.80
N ASP A 9 -2.59 13.98 7.87
CA ASP A 9 -1.95 12.65 7.81
C ASP A 9 -2.92 11.44 7.79
N ARG A 10 -4.22 11.67 7.58
CA ARG A 10 -5.20 10.57 7.66
C ARG A 10 -5.26 9.62 6.46
N GLN A 11 -4.66 9.97 5.31
CA GLN A 11 -4.82 9.14 4.11
C GLN A 11 -3.91 7.90 4.08
N LEU A 12 -2.76 7.93 4.77
CA LEU A 12 -1.82 6.81 4.80
C LEU A 12 -1.80 6.05 6.12
N GLU A 13 -2.22 6.69 7.23
CA GLU A 13 -2.56 5.96 8.46
C GLU A 13 -3.63 4.90 8.19
N LEU A 14 -4.54 5.09 7.23
CA LEU A 14 -5.51 4.05 6.89
C LEU A 14 -4.88 2.78 6.29
N ILE A 15 -3.68 2.84 5.70
CA ILE A 15 -2.99 1.66 5.15
C ILE A 15 -2.21 0.94 6.25
N PHE A 16 -1.64 1.68 7.21
CA PHE A 16 -0.91 1.11 8.35
C PHE A 16 -1.81 0.72 9.54
N LEU A 17 -3.00 1.32 9.66
CA LEU A 17 -4.05 1.02 10.63
C LEU A 17 -5.23 0.29 9.99
N LEU A 18 -4.99 -0.60 9.04
CA LEU A 18 -5.90 -1.74 8.91
C LEU A 18 -5.45 -2.79 9.92
N PRO A 19 -6.01 -2.82 11.15
CA PRO A 19 -6.05 -4.08 11.85
C PRO A 19 -6.63 -5.10 10.88
N SER A 20 -6.22 -6.33 11.04
CA SER A 20 -6.85 -7.54 10.52
C SER A 20 -8.33 -7.64 10.95
N LYS A 21 -9.14 -6.63 10.65
CA LYS A 21 -10.59 -6.72 10.63
C LYS A 21 -10.88 -7.29 9.27
N LYS A 22 -11.57 -8.43 9.23
CA LYS A 22 -12.20 -8.97 8.03
C LYS A 22 -12.80 -7.79 7.27
N CYS A 23 -12.13 -7.35 6.21
CA CYS A 23 -12.62 -6.26 5.40
C CYS A 23 -13.91 -6.81 4.81
N GLY A 24 -15.04 -6.38 5.35
CA GLY A 24 -16.35 -6.87 4.94
C GLY A 24 -16.40 -6.82 3.42
N ILE A 25 -16.92 -7.87 2.79
CA ILE A 25 -17.01 -7.94 1.34
C ILE A 25 -17.78 -6.68 0.90
N ILE A 26 -17.07 -5.68 0.36
CA ILE A 26 -17.71 -4.48 -0.17
C ILE A 26 -18.51 -4.98 -1.37
N ASN A 27 -19.83 -4.81 -1.30
CA ASN A 27 -20.69 -5.29 -2.37
C ASN A 27 -20.33 -4.58 -3.70
N LYS A 28 -20.54 -5.29 -4.81
CA LYS A 28 -20.17 -4.81 -6.15
C LYS A 28 -20.81 -3.45 -6.47
N ALA A 29 -22.09 -3.29 -6.13
CA ALA A 29 -22.85 -2.06 -6.37
C ALA A 29 -22.24 -0.85 -5.64
N THR A 30 -21.72 -1.02 -4.43
CA THR A 30 -21.06 0.06 -3.66
C THR A 30 -19.72 0.42 -4.29
N VAL A 31 -18.98 -0.59 -4.78
CA VAL A 31 -17.75 -0.32 -5.53
C VAL A 31 -18.05 0.48 -6.78
N GLU A 32 -19.05 0.07 -7.57
CA GLU A 32 -19.40 0.73 -8.84
C GLU A 32 -19.98 2.13 -8.63
N ASN A 33 -20.95 2.28 -7.72
CA ASN A 33 -21.71 3.52 -7.58
C ASN A 33 -21.07 4.55 -6.64
N LYS A 34 -20.07 4.19 -5.84
CA LYS A 34 -19.42 5.13 -4.90
C LYS A 34 -17.92 5.22 -5.10
N ILE A 35 -17.23 4.08 -5.15
CA ILE A 35 -15.77 4.07 -5.19
C ILE A 35 -15.26 4.39 -6.60
N LEU A 36 -15.75 3.69 -7.62
CA LEU A 36 -15.32 3.88 -9.00
C LEU A 36 -15.71 5.25 -9.53
N GLN A 37 -16.86 5.81 -9.14
CA GLN A 37 -17.23 7.16 -9.52
C GLN A 37 -16.15 8.18 -9.13
N VAL A 38 -15.81 8.24 -7.83
CA VAL A 38 -14.79 9.17 -7.32
C VAL A 38 -13.41 8.86 -7.90
N LEU A 39 -13.08 7.58 -8.08
CA LEU A 39 -11.78 7.17 -8.64
C LEU A 39 -11.64 7.58 -10.11
N ASN A 40 -12.69 7.39 -10.91
CA ASN A 40 -12.67 7.74 -12.33
C ASN A 40 -12.62 9.25 -12.54
N GLU A 41 -13.30 10.02 -11.68
CA GLU A 41 -13.21 11.49 -11.66
C GLU A 41 -11.79 11.97 -11.34
N ARG A 42 -11.13 11.37 -10.33
CA ARG A 42 -9.78 11.78 -9.91
C ARG A 42 -8.69 11.41 -10.91
N VAL A 43 -8.75 10.21 -11.47
CA VAL A 43 -7.73 9.70 -12.40
C VAL A 43 -8.05 10.12 -13.85
N GLY A 44 -9.23 10.68 -14.11
CA GLY A 44 -9.64 11.11 -15.45
C GLY A 44 -9.86 9.96 -16.44
N CYS A 45 -10.03 8.72 -15.97
CA CYS A 45 -10.22 7.56 -16.83
C CYS A 45 -11.26 6.59 -16.29
N GLN A 46 -12.03 5.98 -17.18
CA GLN A 46 -13.09 5.04 -16.82
C GLN A 46 -12.49 3.69 -16.39
N LYS A 47 -12.39 3.45 -15.08
CA LYS A 47 -12.06 2.15 -14.52
C LYS A 47 -13.32 1.32 -14.31
N LEU A 48 -13.19 0.03 -14.57
CA LEU A 48 -14.22 -0.98 -14.38
C LEU A 48 -14.00 -1.72 -13.06
N HIS A 49 -15.04 -2.42 -12.58
CA HIS A 49 -14.95 -3.23 -11.37
C HIS A 49 -13.79 -4.23 -11.38
N LYS A 50 -13.48 -4.84 -12.53
CA LYS A 50 -12.33 -5.75 -12.70
C LYS A 50 -10.98 -5.08 -12.42
N HIS A 51 -10.83 -3.80 -12.79
CA HIS A 51 -9.61 -3.03 -12.55
C HIS A 51 -9.45 -2.75 -11.06
N TYR A 52 -10.55 -2.39 -10.39
CA TYR A 52 -10.57 -2.23 -8.93
C TYR A 52 -10.19 -3.53 -8.21
N GLN A 53 -10.81 -4.65 -8.58
CA GLN A 53 -10.50 -5.96 -7.97
C GLN A 53 -9.02 -6.34 -8.14
N SER A 54 -8.48 -6.16 -9.35
CA SER A 54 -7.06 -6.37 -9.63
C SER A 54 -6.17 -5.50 -8.75
N ARG A 55 -6.49 -4.20 -8.62
CA ARG A 55 -5.71 -3.27 -7.79
C ARG A 55 -5.79 -3.61 -6.30
N ILE A 56 -6.96 -3.96 -5.77
CA ILE A 56 -7.10 -4.40 -4.38
C ILE A 56 -6.31 -5.69 -4.13
N LYS A 57 -6.34 -6.65 -5.06
CA LYS A 57 -5.53 -7.87 -4.97
C LYS A 57 -4.04 -7.54 -4.94
N PHE A 58 -3.58 -6.66 -5.83
CA PHE A 58 -2.20 -6.19 -5.85
C PHE A 58 -1.80 -5.55 -4.52
N LEU A 59 -2.62 -4.62 -3.99
CA LEU A 59 -2.33 -3.93 -2.72
C LEU A 59 -2.26 -4.89 -1.53
N LYS A 60 -3.13 -5.91 -1.50
CA LYS A 60 -3.07 -6.97 -0.46
C LYS A 60 -1.78 -7.79 -0.55
N ASN A 61 -1.39 -8.18 -1.76
CA ASN A 61 -0.15 -8.94 -1.97
C ASN A 61 1.06 -8.10 -1.58
N LEU A 62 1.09 -6.83 -1.97
CA LEU A 62 2.15 -5.89 -1.62
C LEU A 62 2.28 -5.71 -0.10
N TYR A 63 1.15 -5.55 0.61
CA TYR A 63 1.14 -5.51 2.06
C TYR A 63 1.71 -6.78 2.70
N ASN A 64 1.28 -7.96 2.23
CA ASN A 64 1.79 -9.23 2.74
C ASN A 64 3.31 -9.37 2.52
N SER A 65 3.80 -8.91 1.37
CA SER A 65 5.24 -8.88 1.06
C SER A 65 6.02 -7.99 2.03
N TYR A 66 5.49 -6.81 2.41
CA TYR A 66 6.12 -5.95 3.42
C TYR A 66 6.08 -6.56 4.82
N VAL A 67 4.97 -7.21 5.19
CA VAL A 67 4.87 -7.92 6.47
C VAL A 67 5.90 -9.05 6.55
N ASP A 68 6.08 -9.80 5.47
CA ASP A 68 7.08 -10.86 5.38
C ASP A 68 8.51 -10.30 5.48
N LEU A 69 8.80 -9.23 4.74
CA LEU A 69 10.07 -8.52 4.83
C LEU A 69 10.36 -8.05 6.25
N GLN A 70 9.38 -7.47 6.94
CA GLN A 70 9.51 -6.96 8.31
C GLN A 70 9.70 -8.09 9.34
N ARG A 71 9.06 -9.24 9.18
CA ARG A 71 9.24 -10.40 10.09
C ARG A 71 10.66 -10.95 10.07
N ASN A 72 11.33 -10.84 8.93
CA ASN A 72 12.66 -11.40 8.71
C ASN A 72 13.79 -10.36 8.89
N SER A 73 13.47 -9.14 9.32
CA SER A 73 14.46 -8.08 9.48
C SER A 73 14.19 -7.14 10.67
N SER A 74 15.06 -7.22 11.68
CA SER A 74 15.08 -6.24 12.77
C SER A 74 15.63 -4.90 12.28
N GLY A 75 14.96 -3.80 12.62
CA GLY A 75 15.38 -2.45 12.21
C GLY A 75 14.82 -1.98 10.85
N SER A 76 13.96 -2.77 10.22
CA SER A 76 13.25 -2.35 9.00
C SER A 76 11.92 -1.69 9.32
N GLY A 77 11.48 -0.76 8.46
CA GLY A 77 10.25 -0.02 8.68
C GLY A 77 9.82 0.81 7.48
N TRP A 78 8.69 1.47 7.63
CA TRP A 78 8.21 2.44 6.65
C TRP A 78 8.76 3.82 6.97
N ASP A 79 9.38 4.46 5.99
CA ASP A 79 9.81 5.85 6.05
C ASP A 79 8.71 6.74 5.49
N PHE A 80 8.18 7.62 6.34
CA PHE A 80 7.11 8.55 5.99
C PHE A 80 7.56 9.67 5.07
N ASP A 81 8.82 10.09 5.15
CA ASP A 81 9.36 11.19 4.35
C ASP A 81 9.57 10.72 2.91
N THR A 82 10.20 9.56 2.73
CA THR A 82 10.44 9.00 1.39
C THR A 82 9.26 8.18 0.85
N LYS A 83 8.26 7.86 1.70
CA LYS A 83 7.14 6.96 1.38
C LYS A 83 7.61 5.62 0.83
N ARG A 84 8.66 5.06 1.44
CA ARG A 84 9.30 3.80 1.03
C ARG A 84 9.56 2.93 2.25
N PHE A 85 9.69 1.64 2.00
CA PHE A 85 10.16 0.73 3.02
C PHE A 85 11.68 0.80 3.12
N THR A 86 12.19 1.16 4.28
CA THR A 86 13.61 1.25 4.60
C THR A 86 14.05 -0.01 5.31
N ALA A 87 15.10 -0.63 4.79
CA ALA A 87 15.79 -1.78 5.37
C ALA A 87 17.26 -1.74 4.93
N SER A 88 18.12 -2.48 5.62
CA SER A 88 19.53 -2.57 5.23
C SER A 88 19.71 -3.25 3.87
N GLU A 89 20.88 -3.06 3.24
CA GLU A 89 21.21 -3.72 1.98
C GLU A 89 21.11 -5.24 2.10
N GLU A 90 21.63 -5.79 3.20
CA GLU A 90 21.67 -7.22 3.47
C GLU A 90 20.26 -7.82 3.56
N VAL A 91 19.34 -7.09 4.20
CA VAL A 91 17.93 -7.48 4.29
C VAL A 91 17.28 -7.51 2.92
N TRP A 92 17.47 -6.45 2.11
CA TRP A 92 16.92 -6.40 0.76
C TRP A 92 17.50 -7.48 -0.15
N GLN A 93 18.81 -7.74 -0.08
CA GLN A 93 19.46 -8.80 -0.85
C GLN A 93 18.93 -10.18 -0.45
N GLY A 94 18.82 -10.45 0.84
CA GLY A 94 18.24 -11.71 1.35
C GLY A 94 16.81 -11.92 0.87
N TYR A 95 15.98 -10.87 0.97
CA TYR A 95 14.60 -10.91 0.51
C TYR A 95 14.48 -11.09 -1.01
N LEU A 96 15.21 -10.31 -1.80
CA LEU A 96 15.14 -10.37 -3.27
C LEU A 96 15.73 -11.67 -3.83
N LYS A 97 16.64 -12.33 -3.10
CA LYS A 97 17.09 -13.69 -3.45
C LYS A 97 15.96 -14.71 -3.35
N ALA A 98 15.08 -14.59 -2.35
CA ALA A 98 13.90 -15.44 -2.19
C ALA A 98 12.73 -15.00 -3.11
N HIS A 99 12.66 -13.70 -3.43
CA HIS A 99 11.60 -13.09 -4.23
C HIS A 99 12.15 -12.22 -5.38
N PRO A 100 12.74 -12.81 -6.44
CA PRO A 100 13.37 -12.04 -7.53
C PRO A 100 12.42 -11.07 -8.25
N ASN A 101 11.12 -11.40 -8.28
CA ASN A 101 10.10 -10.58 -8.94
C ASN A 101 9.64 -9.37 -8.10
N HIS A 102 10.18 -9.17 -6.89
CA HIS A 102 9.76 -8.11 -5.98
C HIS A 102 10.67 -6.87 -6.01
N GLN A 103 11.53 -6.74 -7.03
CA GLN A 103 12.43 -5.57 -7.18
C GLN A 103 11.68 -4.23 -7.17
N TYR A 104 10.45 -4.21 -7.71
CA TYR A 104 9.58 -3.03 -7.70
C TYR A 104 9.31 -2.50 -6.28
N MET A 105 9.28 -3.36 -5.26
CA MET A 105 9.06 -2.93 -3.87
C MET A 105 10.19 -2.04 -3.33
N ARG A 106 11.41 -2.25 -3.84
CA ARG A 106 12.58 -1.48 -3.43
C ARG A 106 12.77 -0.24 -4.30
N TYR A 107 12.65 -0.40 -5.62
CA TYR A 107 13.11 0.60 -6.57
C TYR A 107 12.00 1.51 -7.14
N ASP A 108 10.74 1.08 -7.18
CA ASP A 108 9.69 1.94 -7.73
C ASP A 108 9.35 3.08 -6.77
N SER A 109 9.24 4.27 -7.35
CA SER A 109 8.79 5.48 -6.67
C SER A 109 7.28 5.58 -6.90
N HIS A 110 6.48 5.61 -5.83
CA HIS A 110 5.01 5.71 -5.92
C HIS A 110 4.50 7.07 -6.44
N GLU A 111 5.39 7.94 -6.93
CA GLU A 111 5.09 9.31 -7.40
C GLU A 111 4.58 9.37 -8.85
N GLN A 112 4.47 8.25 -9.55
CA GLN A 112 4.02 8.20 -10.96
C GLN A 112 2.51 7.96 -11.14
N ILE A 113 1.66 8.25 -10.15
CA ILE A 113 0.19 8.16 -10.28
C ILE A 113 -0.48 9.46 -9.85
#